data_AF-E8X3Q4-F1
#
_entry.id   AF-E8X3Q4-F1
#
_cell.length_a   1.000
_cell.length_b   1.000
_cell.length_c   1.000
_cell.angle_alpha   90.00
_cell.angle_beta   90.00
_cell.angle_gamma   90.00
#
_symmetry.space_group_name_H-M   'P 1'
#
loop_
_entity.id
_entity.type
_entity.pdbx_description
1 polymer ?
#
loop_
_entity_poly.entity_id
_entity_poly.type
_entity_poly.pdbx_seq_one_letter_code
_entity_poly.pdbx_strand_id
1 'polypeptide(L)'
;MYRYGSVPTEAATLALGAMREVYGIRRMEFKELEQTVRVEYDSTRLTEAVIYQLLRRTGLDISEQLALTVPAPPPPPPAPPAAPPAAPVAAKV
;
A
#
# COMPACT_ATOMS: atom_id res chain seq x y z
N MET A 1 11.09 1.00 -0.90
CA MET A 1 12.04 0.01 -1.45
C MET A 1 12.41 -0.92 -0.30
N TYR A 2 12.65 -2.21 -0.54
CA TYR A 2 12.93 -3.15 0.55
C TYR A 2 14.20 -3.93 0.24
N ARG A 3 15.09 -4.06 1.22
CA ARG A 3 16.33 -4.83 1.10
C ARG A 3 16.18 -6.16 1.82
N TYR A 4 16.58 -7.24 1.16
CA TYR A 4 16.56 -8.58 1.74
C TYR A 4 17.97 -9.11 1.94
N GLY A 5 18.21 -9.76 3.08
CA GLY A 5 19.55 -10.25 3.44
C GLY A 5 19.90 -11.59 2.79
N SER A 6 18.88 -12.39 2.48
CA SER A 6 19.03 -13.76 1.98
C SER A 6 18.31 -13.97 0.65
N VAL A 7 18.85 -14.87 -0.17
CA VAL A 7 18.23 -15.26 -1.43
C VAL A 7 16.82 -15.81 -1.15
N PRO A 8 15.78 -15.32 -1.84
CA PRO A 8 14.42 -15.83 -1.67
C PRO A 8 14.38 -17.34 -1.95
N THR A 9 13.74 -18.09 -1.06
CA THR A 9 13.48 -19.52 -1.26
C THR A 9 12.42 -19.73 -2.35
N GLU A 10 12.31 -20.95 -2.86
CA GLU A 10 11.32 -21.27 -3.91
C GLU A 10 9.88 -20.96 -3.47
N ALA A 11 9.55 -21.24 -2.20
CA ALA A 11 8.29 -20.86 -1.58
C ALA A 11 8.10 -19.34 -1.51
N ALA A 12 9.16 -18.58 -1.22
CA ALA A 12 9.11 -17.13 -1.22
C ALA A 12 8.88 -16.57 -2.61
N THR A 13 9.58 -17.09 -3.62
CA THR A 13 9.38 -16.72 -5.03
C THR A 13 7.93 -16.97 -5.48
N LEU A 14 7.34 -18.10 -5.06
CA LEU A 14 5.94 -18.41 -5.36
C LEU A 14 4.97 -17.44 -4.66
N ALA A 15 5.17 -17.18 -3.37
CA ALA A 15 4.34 -16.26 -2.60
C ALA A 15 4.46 -14.80 -3.07
N LEU A 16 5.64 -14.40 -3.58
CA LEU A 16 5.84 -13.12 -4.26
C LEU A 16 5.06 -13.02 -5.57
N GLY A 17 4.93 -14.13 -6.30
CA GLY A 17 4.04 -14.24 -7.46
C GLY A 17 2.58 -14.00 -7.07
N ALA A 18 2.11 -14.67 -6.01
CA ALA A 18 0.76 -14.48 -5.47
C ALA A 18 0.53 -13.05 -4.94
N MET A 19 1.55 -12.40 -4.40
CA MET A 19 1.48 -10.98 -4.00
C MET A 19 1.10 -10.06 -5.17
N ARG A 20 1.53 -10.36 -6.41
CA ARG A 20 1.16 -9.56 -7.59
C ARG A 20 -0.33 -9.67 -7.93
N GLU A 21 -0.98 -10.74 -7.49
CA GLU A 21 -2.42 -10.94 -7.64
C GLU A 21 -3.23 -10.17 -6.58
N VAL A 22 -2.55 -9.64 -5.54
CA VAL A 22 -3.19 -8.78 -4.55
C VAL A 22 -3.63 -7.49 -5.22
N TYR A 23 -4.94 -7.26 -5.19
CA TYR A 23 -5.55 -6.07 -5.74
C TYR A 23 -4.92 -4.79 -5.16
N GLY A 24 -4.28 -4.00 -6.02
CA GLY A 24 -3.58 -2.76 -5.65
C GLY A 24 -2.07 -2.80 -5.93
N ILE A 25 -1.48 -3.96 -6.17
CA ILE A 25 -0.10 -4.06 -6.67
C ILE A 25 -0.11 -3.80 -8.18
N ARG A 26 0.66 -2.81 -8.63
CA ARG A 26 0.78 -2.43 -10.05
C ARG A 26 1.96 -3.11 -10.72
N ARG A 27 3.11 -3.11 -10.04
CA ARG A 27 4.36 -3.69 -10.57
C ARG A 27 5.29 -4.09 -9.44
N MET A 28 6.04 -5.16 -9.63
CA MET A 28 7.07 -5.60 -8.69
C MET A 28 8.35 -5.91 -9.45
N GLU A 29 9.42 -5.21 -9.12
CA GLU A 29 10.74 -5.40 -9.71
C GLU A 29 11.70 -5.94 -8.66
N PHE A 30 12.32 -7.07 -8.97
CA PHE A 30 13.32 -7.70 -8.13
C PHE A 30 14.68 -7.40 -8.71
N LYS A 31 15.57 -6.88 -7.86
CA LYS A 31 16.96 -6.63 -8.20
C LYS A 31 17.84 -7.54 -7.37
N GLU A 32 18.07 -8.74 -7.87
CA GLU A 32 18.88 -9.76 -7.22
C GLU A 32 20.32 -9.29 -7.00
N LEU A 33 20.89 -8.59 -7.97
CA LEU A 33 22.24 -8.01 -7.88
C LEU A 33 22.39 -7.02 -6.72
N GLU A 34 21.33 -6.28 -6.40
CA GLU A 34 21.33 -5.26 -5.34
C GLU A 34 20.67 -5.79 -4.05
N GLN A 35 20.21 -7.05 -4.06
CA GLN A 35 19.41 -7.67 -3.00
C GLN A 35 18.24 -6.78 -2.54
N THR A 36 17.57 -6.15 -3.50
CA THR A 36 16.46 -5.23 -3.24
C THR A 36 15.22 -5.60 -4.06
N VAL A 37 14.06 -5.29 -3.49
CA VAL A 37 12.77 -5.39 -4.17
C VAL A 37 12.09 -4.02 -4.19
N ARG A 38 11.62 -3.65 -5.37
CA ARG A 38 10.80 -2.47 -5.60
C ARG A 38 9.37 -2.93 -5.85
N VAL A 39 8.45 -2.42 -5.04
CA VAL A 39 7.03 -2.71 -5.14
C VAL A 39 6.32 -1.40 -5.44
N GLU A 40 5.68 -1.34 -6.60
CA GLU A 40 4.82 -0.24 -7.02
C GLU A 40 3.38 -0.64 -6.73
N TYR A 41 2.72 0.12 -5.87
CA TYR A 41 1.36 -0.14 -5.44
C TYR A 41 0.56 1.16 -5.43
N ASP A 42 -0.76 1.00 -5.47
CA ASP A 42 -1.68 2.13 -5.35
C ASP A 42 -1.82 2.56 -3.88
N SER A 43 -1.28 3.73 -3.55
CA SER A 43 -1.26 4.25 -2.18
C SER A 43 -2.63 4.64 -1.64
N THR A 44 -3.69 4.65 -2.47
CA THR A 44 -5.06 4.86 -2.00
C THR A 44 -5.69 3.60 -1.41
N ARG A 45 -5.11 2.43 -1.70
CA ARG A 45 -5.64 1.13 -1.26
C ARG A 45 -4.68 0.35 -0.38
N LEU A 46 -3.38 0.46 -0.64
CA LEU A 46 -2.35 -0.25 0.10
C LEU A 46 -1.43 0.76 0.80
N THR A 47 -0.93 0.38 1.98
CA THR A 47 0.03 1.17 2.76
C THR A 47 1.35 0.42 2.87
N GLU A 48 2.44 1.13 3.17
CA GLU A 48 3.75 0.49 3.39
C GLU A 48 3.68 -0.58 4.47
N ALA A 49 2.92 -0.36 5.55
CA ALA A 49 2.76 -1.35 6.61
C ALA A 49 2.11 -2.66 6.11
N VAL A 50 1.11 -2.57 5.23
CA VAL A 50 0.46 -3.74 4.63
C VAL A 50 1.43 -4.46 3.68
N ILE A 51 2.15 -3.73 2.84
CA ILE A 51 3.16 -4.29 1.95
C ILE A 51 4.27 -4.99 2.74
N TYR A 52 4.75 -4.38 3.83
CA TYR A 52 5.74 -4.97 4.72
C TYR A 52 5.26 -6.28 5.33
N GLN A 53 4.02 -6.32 5.82
CA GLN A 53 3.42 -7.54 6.37
C GLN A 53 3.25 -8.64 5.32
N LEU A 54 2.84 -8.28 4.09
CA LEU A 54 2.74 -9.22 2.97
C LEU A 54 4.11 -9.81 2.62
N LEU A 55 5.14 -8.98 2.47
CA LEU A 55 6.50 -9.42 2.19
C LEU A 55 7.07 -10.31 3.31
N ARG A 56 6.71 -10.05 4.57
CA ARG A 56 7.12 -10.94 5.67
C ARG A 56 6.41 -12.29 5.60
N ARG A 57 5.15 -12.32 5.15
CA ARG A 57 4.37 -13.56 4.95
C ARG A 57 4.86 -14.40 3.78
N THR A 58 5.52 -13.79 2.79
CA THR A 58 6.17 -14.57 1.72
C THR A 58 7.42 -15.29 2.22
N GLY A 59 7.88 -15.04 3.45
CA GLY A 59 9.12 -15.62 3.97
C GLY A 59 10.37 -14.94 3.42
N LEU A 60 10.23 -13.74 2.84
CA LEU A 60 11.36 -12.90 2.50
C LEU A 60 11.98 -12.38 3.80
N ASP A 61 13.28 -12.64 4.01
CA ASP A 61 14.02 -12.05 5.13
C ASP A 61 14.35 -10.59 4.82
N ILE A 62 13.43 -9.70 5.19
CA ILE A 62 13.59 -8.25 5.02
C ILE A 62 14.49 -7.74 6.14
N SER A 63 15.75 -7.47 5.82
CA SER A 63 16.70 -6.89 6.77
C SER A 63 16.51 -5.38 6.92
N GLU A 64 16.08 -4.68 5.86
CA GLU A 64 15.96 -3.22 5.91
C GLU A 64 14.76 -2.71 5.07
N GLN A 65 13.90 -1.90 5.69
CA GLN A 65 12.84 -1.17 4.99
C GLN A 65 13.39 0.21 4.59
N LEU A 66 13.81 0.32 3.33
CA LEU A 66 14.17 1.61 2.72
C LEU A 66 12.89 2.30 2.27
N ALA A 67 12.14 2.86 3.24
CA ALA A 67 10.95 3.64 2.96
C ALA A 67 11.31 4.75 1.96
N LEU A 68 10.72 4.69 0.77
CA LEU A 68 10.74 5.82 -0.15
C LEU A 68 9.68 6.75 0.42
N THR A 69 10.09 7.69 1.29
CA THR A 69 9.16 8.64 1.91
C THR A 69 8.45 9.42 0.81
N VAL A 70 7.24 8.97 0.44
CA VAL A 70 6.26 9.84 -0.20
C VAL A 70 5.64 10.63 0.95
N PRO A 71 5.76 11.97 0.98
CA PRO A 71 5.05 12.74 2.00
C PRO A 71 3.58 12.35 1.94
N ALA A 72 3.03 11.89 3.07
CA ALA A 72 1.64 11.47 3.16
C ALA A 72 0.75 12.53 2.49
N PRO A 73 -0.15 12.15 1.55
CA PRO A 73 -1.13 13.11 1.07
C PRO A 73 -1.88 13.65 2.28
N PRO A 74 -2.11 14.97 2.37
CA PRO A 74 -2.78 15.56 3.51
C PRO A 74 -4.13 14.83 3.72
N PRO A 75 -4.54 14.60 4.97
CA PRO A 75 -5.82 13.96 5.25
C PRO A 75 -6.91 14.70 4.48
N PRO A 76 -7.86 13.99 3.84
CA PRO A 76 -8.97 14.65 3.18
C PRO A 76 -9.62 15.60 4.19
N PRO A 77 -9.91 16.86 3.83
CA PRO A 77 -10.61 17.77 4.72
C PRO A 77 -11.89 17.07 5.19
N PRO A 78 -12.26 17.19 6.49
CA PRO A 78 -13.49 16.60 6.98
C PRO A 78 -14.62 17.05 6.05
N ALA A 79 -15.37 16.07 5.52
CA ALA A 79 -16.50 16.34 4.64
C ALA A 79 -17.35 17.44 5.28
N PRO A 80 -17.71 18.51 4.56
CA PRO A 80 -18.61 19.51 5.11
C PRO A 80 -19.86 18.77 5.59
N PRO A 81 -20.39 19.06 6.80
CA PRO A 81 -21.61 18.44 7.25
C PRO A 81 -22.65 18.69 6.16
N ALA A 82 -23.23 17.60 5.65
CA ALA A 82 -24.32 17.66 4.70
C ALA A 82 -25.34 18.67 5.24
N ALA A 83 -25.50 19.78 4.53
CA ALA A 83 -26.49 20.78 4.88
C ALA A 83 -27.84 20.06 5.00
N PRO A 84 -28.60 20.26 6.10
CA PRO A 84 -29.92 19.68 6.19
C PRO A 84 -30.76 20.22 5.02
N PRO A 85 -31.66 19.41 4.42
CA PRO A 85 -32.55 19.91 3.39
C PRO A 85 -33.38 21.06 3.98
N ALA A 86 -33.37 22.20 3.29
CA ALA A 86 -34.19 23.34 3.63
C ALA A 86 -35.65 22.88 3.77
N ALA A 87 -36.22 23.09 4.96
CA ALA A 87 -37.64 22.88 5.20
C ALA A 87 -38.45 23.81 4.28
N PRO A 88 -39.57 23.35 3.70
CA PRO A 88 -40.44 24.22 2.92
C PRO A 88 -41.07 25.26 3.86
N VAL A 89 -40.96 26.54 3.48
CA VAL A 89 -41.66 27.62 4.17
C VAL A 89 -43.17 27.40 3.95
N ALA A 90 -43.85 26.91 4.98
CA ALA A 90 -45.29 26.92 5.05
C ALA A 90 -45.75 28.34 5.44
N ALA A 91 -46.82 28.78 4.77
CA ALA A 91 -47.46 30.08 4.88
C ALA A 91 -47.85 30.49 6.32
N LYS A 92 -48.02 31.81 6.53
CA LYS A 92 -49.31 32.47 6.87
C LYS A 92 -49.09 33.83 7.57
N VAL A 93 -49.74 34.88 7.05
CA VAL A 93 -50.70 35.84 7.67
C VAL A 93 -50.73 37.11 6.83
#